data_AF-A0A7J2XBN0-F1
#
_entry.id   AF-A0A7J2XBN0-F1
#
_cell.length_a   1.000
_cell.length_b   1.000
_cell.length_c   1.000
_cell.angle_alpha   90.00
_cell.angle_beta   90.00
_cell.angle_gamma   90.00
#
_symmetry.space_group_name_H-M   'P 1'
#
loop_
_entity.id
_entity.type
_entity.pdbx_description
1 polymer ?
#
loop_
_entity_poly.entity_id
_entity_poly.type
_entity_poly.pdbx_seq_one_letter_code
_entity_poly.pdbx_strand_id
1 'polypeptide(L)' 'MLMSEEEVRRLIEENPHLREYLESIKDKMDFPKFYSRVPRELRDEKYPNLIYQTKGNVFVHIYRLPGMEEIEYHA' A
#
# COMPACT_ATOMS: atom_id res chain seq x y z
N MET A 1 11.34 -5.86 0.89
CA MET A 1 11.06 -7.14 1.57
C MET A 1 9.63 -7.07 2.08
N LEU A 2 8.88 -8.18 2.01
CA LEU A 2 7.53 -8.25 2.57
C LEU A 2 7.63 -8.14 4.10
N MET A 3 6.75 -7.34 4.70
CA MET A 3 6.72 -7.12 6.16
C MET A 3 5.89 -8.20 6.86
N SER A 4 6.21 -8.47 8.13
CA SER A 4 5.39 -9.36 8.98
C SER A 4 4.11 -8.68 9.44
N GLU A 5 3.12 -9.46 9.88
CA GLU A 5 1.85 -8.93 10.41
C GLU A 5 2.08 -8.02 11.62
N GLU A 6 3.03 -8.35 12.50
CA GLU A 6 3.36 -7.53 13.68
C GLU A 6 4.04 -6.21 13.30
N GLU A 7 4.85 -6.20 12.24
CA GLU A 7 5.42 -4.96 11.71
C GLU A 7 4.34 -4.06 11.12
N VAL A 8 3.43 -4.62 10.32
CA VAL A 8 2.31 -3.89 9.72
C VAL A 8 1.38 -3.34 10.80
N ARG A 9 1.04 -4.14 11.80
CA ARG A 9 0.18 -3.73 12.90
C ARG A 9 0.75 -2.52 13.65
N ARG A 10 2.04 -2.58 14.04
CA ARG A 10 2.72 -1.45 14.71
C ARG A 10 2.70 -0.20 13.84
N LEU A 11 2.96 -0.37 12.55
CA LEU A 11 3.01 0.72 11.60
C LEU A 11 1.64 1.42 11.45
N ILE A 12 0.53 0.67 11.50
CA ILE A 12 -0.85 1.22 11.50
C ILE A 12 -1.22 1.83 12.87
N GLU A 13 -0.73 1.28 13.98
CA GLU A 13 -0.93 1.85 15.32
C GLU A 13 -0.20 3.19 15.48
N GLU A 14 1.02 3.31 14.96
CA GLU A 14 1.85 4.52 15.04
C GLU A 14 1.44 5.61 14.05
N ASN A 15 0.67 5.29 13.00
CA ASN A 15 0.31 6.20 11.92
C ASN A 15 -1.23 6.25 11.71
N PRO A 16 -1.96 7.11 12.44
CA PRO A 16 -3.42 7.21 12.32
C PRO A 16 -3.93 7.50 10.90
N HIS A 17 -3.22 8.33 10.14
CA HIS A 17 -3.57 8.64 8.74
C HIS A 17 -3.50 7.42 7.82
N LEU A 18 -2.57 6.48 8.08
CA LEU A 18 -2.52 5.23 7.34
C LEU A 18 -3.74 4.36 7.65
N ARG A 19 -4.20 4.32 8.90
CA ARG A 19 -5.42 3.61 9.28
C ARG A 19 -6.64 4.19 8.57
N GLU A 20 -6.79 5.52 8.60
CA GLU A 20 -7.89 6.21 7.92
C GLU A 20 -7.87 5.94 6.41
N TYR A 21 -6.69 5.96 5.80
CA TYR A 21 -6.51 5.62 4.40
C TYR A 21 -6.95 4.18 4.09
N LEU A 22 -6.46 3.19 4.87
CA LEU A 22 -6.83 1.78 4.70
C LEU A 22 -8.35 1.55 4.83
N GLU A 23 -8.99 2.24 5.77
CA GLU A 23 -10.45 2.21 5.91
C GLU A 23 -11.18 2.81 4.71
N SER A 24 -10.63 3.84 4.08
CA SER A 24 -11.24 4.46 2.88
C SER A 24 -11.20 3.59 1.62
N ILE A 25 -10.31 2.58 1.58
CA ILE A 25 -10.10 1.72 0.41
C ILE A 25 -10.59 0.28 0.60
N LYS A 26 -10.96 -0.14 1.83
CA LYS A 26 -11.31 -1.53 2.15
C LYS A 26 -12.45 -2.12 1.31
N ASP A 27 -13.39 -1.29 0.89
CA ASP A 27 -14.56 -1.74 0.11
C ASP A 27 -14.25 -1.80 -1.40
N LYS A 28 -13.10 -1.26 -1.81
CA LYS A 28 -12.69 -1.18 -3.22
C LYS A 28 -11.70 -2.29 -3.59
N MET A 29 -10.94 -2.80 -2.64
CA MET A 29 -9.89 -3.78 -2.86
C MET A 29 -9.52 -4.55 -1.59
N ASP A 30 -8.85 -5.67 -1.76
CA ASP A 30 -8.30 -6.45 -0.65
C ASP A 30 -7.22 -5.66 0.12
N PHE A 31 -6.91 -6.14 1.33
CA PHE A 31 -5.88 -5.51 2.17
C PHE A 31 -4.50 -5.49 1.46
N PRO A 32 -3.86 -4.31 1.32
CA PRO A 32 -2.60 -4.19 0.59
C PRO A 32 -1.45 -4.97 1.24
N LYS A 33 -0.54 -5.49 0.42
CA LYS A 33 0.72 -6.09 0.91
C LYS A 33 1.72 -5.01 1.30
N PHE A 34 2.28 -5.09 2.50
CA PHE A 34 3.24 -4.11 2.99
C PHE A 34 4.68 -4.53 2.72
N TYR A 35 5.47 -3.60 2.17
CA TYR A 35 6.88 -3.81 1.90
C TYR A 35 7.73 -2.71 2.53
N SER A 36 8.85 -3.09 3.15
CA SER A 36 9.85 -2.14 3.64
C SER A 36 10.64 -1.47 2.52
N ARG A 37 10.71 -2.14 1.36
CA ARG A 37 11.29 -1.66 0.10
C ARG A 37 10.59 -2.39 -1.04
N VAL A 38 10.18 -1.66 -2.07
CA VAL A 38 9.55 -2.23 -3.27
C VAL A 38 10.56 -3.14 -3.98
N PRO A 39 10.27 -4.45 -4.11
CA PRO A 39 11.04 -5.34 -4.98
C PRO A 39 10.94 -4.87 -6.43
N ARG A 40 12.06 -4.89 -7.18
CA ARG A 40 12.06 -4.54 -8.61
C ARG A 40 11.11 -5.40 -9.43
N GLU A 41 10.94 -6.65 -9.02
CA GLU A 41 10.09 -7.67 -9.66
C GLU A 41 8.59 -7.31 -9.62
N LEU A 42 8.15 -6.51 -8.65
CA LEU A 42 6.75 -6.07 -8.57
C LEU A 42 6.40 -4.94 -9.54
N ARG A 43 7.37 -4.45 -10.33
CA ARG A 43 7.10 -3.46 -11.39
C ARG A 43 6.28 -4.03 -12.55
N ASP A 44 6.40 -5.33 -12.79
CA ASP A 44 5.76 -6.00 -13.92
C ASP A 44 4.44 -6.68 -13.52
N GLU A 45 4.02 -6.58 -12.25
CA GLU A 45 2.73 -7.10 -11.78
C GLU A 45 1.58 -6.31 -12.43
N LYS A 46 0.62 -7.02 -13.03
CA LYS A 46 -0.46 -6.43 -13.81
C LYS A 46 -1.50 -5.74 -12.91
N TYR A 47 -1.71 -6.29 -11.72
CA TYR A 47 -2.64 -5.76 -10.72
C TYR A 47 -1.96 -5.69 -9.36
N PRO A 48 -1.04 -4.72 -9.16
CA PRO A 48 -0.42 -4.54 -7.86
C PRO A 48 -1.49 -4.12 -6.85
N ASN A 49 -1.22 -4.44 -5.58
CA ASN A 49 -1.95 -3.93 -4.42
C ASN A 49 -0.97 -3.95 -3.24
N LEU A 50 -0.11 -2.92 -3.16
CA LEU A 50 0.98 -2.89 -2.20
C LEU A 50 1.26 -1.50 -1.65
N ILE A 51 1.58 -1.43 -0.37
CA ILE A 51 1.98 -0.21 0.32
C ILE A 51 3.43 -0.34 0.75
N TYR A 52 4.19 0.74 0.61
CA TYR A 52 5.53 0.84 1.21
C TYR A 52 5.76 2.22 1.81
N GLN A 53 6.55 2.24 2.87
CA GLN A 53 6.97 3.49 3.52
C GLN A 53 8.15 4.10 2.76
N THR A 54 8.12 5.42 2.59
CA THR A 54 9.25 6.19 2.07
C THR A 54 10.07 6.76 3.23
N LYS A 55 10.61 7.98 3.12
CA LYS A 55 11.30 8.64 4.25
C LYS A 55 10.26 9.32 5.15
N GLY A 56 10.39 9.13 6.46
CA GLY A 56 9.45 9.69 7.44
C GLY A 56 8.10 8.96 7.43
N ASN A 57 7.00 9.70 7.63
CA ASN A 57 5.65 9.12 7.80
C ASN A 57 4.82 9.11 6.50
N VAL A 58 5.49 9.09 5.35
CA VAL A 58 4.85 9.09 4.02
C VAL A 58 4.81 7.67 3.46
N PHE A 59 3.60 7.24 3.09
CA PHE A 59 3.32 5.93 2.52
C PHE A 59 2.89 6.08 1.07
N VAL A 60 3.35 5.16 0.21
CA VAL A 60 2.95 5.10 -1.20
C VAL A 60 2.17 3.82 -1.41
N HIS A 61 0.96 3.94 -1.94
CA HIS A 61 0.14 2.82 -2.36
C HIS A 61 0.21 2.66 -3.88
N ILE A 62 0.79 1.55 -4.33
CA ILE A 62 0.78 1.16 -5.74
C ILE A 62 -0.33 0.13 -5.92
N TYR A 63 -1.36 0.49 -6.68
CA TYR A 63 -2.46 -0.40 -6.97
C TYR A 63 -3.02 -0.23 -8.39
N ARG A 64 -3.76 -1.25 -8.85
CA ARG A 64 -4.58 -1.15 -10.07
C ARG A 64 -5.90 -1.89 -9.88
N LEU A 65 -7.01 -1.19 -10.10
CA LEU A 65 -8.34 -1.80 -10.09
C LEU A 65 -8.75 -2.33 -11.49
N PRO A 66 -9.59 -3.37 -11.57
CA PRO A 66 -10.21 -3.77 -12.83
C PRO A 66 -11.00 -2.59 -13.43
N GLY A 67 -10.63 -2.15 -14.63
CA GLY A 67 -11.24 -1.00 -15.32
C GLY A 67 -10.49 0.32 -15.17
N MET A 68 -9.40 0.39 -14.38
CA MET A 68 -8.47 1.51 -14.42
C MET A 68 -7.57 1.41 -15.67
N GLU A 69 -7.88 2.21 -16.69
CA GLU A 69 -7.00 2.41 -17.84
C GLU A 69 -5.90 3.45 -17.55
N GLU A 70 -6.13 4.40 -16.62
CA GLU A 70 -5.17 5.44 -16.23
C GLU A 70 -4.58 5.25 -14.81
N ILE A 71 -3.37 5.80 -14.60
CA ILE A 71 -2.68 5.80 -13.31
C ILE A 71 -3.21 6.97 -12.47
N GLU A 72 -3.90 6.69 -11.37
CA GLU A 72 -4.35 7.72 -10.42
C GLU A 72 -3.28 7.99 -9.34
N TYR A 73 -2.99 9.27 -9.09
CA TYR A 73 -2.10 9.71 -7.99
C TYR A 73 -2.92 10.32 -6.86
N HIS A 74 -2.83 9.75 -5.66
CA HIS A 74 -3.48 10.26 -4.44
C HIS A 74 -2.37 10.75 -3.49
N ALA A 75 -2.43 12.03 -3.10
CA ALA A 75 -1.42 12.74 -2.28
C ALA A 75 -1.98 13.11 -0.90
#